data_AF-A0ABD2VS12-F1
#
_entry.id   AF-A0ABD2VS12-F1
#
_cell.length_a   1.000
_cell.length_b   1.000
_cell.length_c   1.000
_cell.angle_alpha   90.00
_cell.angle_beta   90.00
_cell.angle_gamma   90.00
#
_symmetry.space_group_name_H-M   'P 1'
#
loop_
_entity.id
_entity.type
_entity.pdbx_description
1 polymer ?
#
loop_
_entity_poly.entity_id
_entity_poly.type
_entity_poly.pdbx_seq_one_letter_code
_entity_poly.pdbx_strand_id
1 'polypeptide(L)'
;MPKVLREKNISQQREAFRQGINFKKKYGQHILSNPLIIKSIIDKAVIKSTDVVLEVGSEKRVMSTPMQAKLKIISGDVIDDKSELPVFDLCIANVPYQISSQLVFKLLEHRPMFRCAVLMFQKEFADTLMAQPGEKNYSRLIESCVVRIEPKNPQPNINFQEWDGLTRLLFSRKNRTLSAIFELTSNLKLINENYKVYCSHNNIPIPDNFNIKEKVDDILTMHKIAEMRARTMDADDFIRVLIAFNKEGIHFFSEK
;
A
#
# COMPACT_ATOMS: atom_id res chain seq x y z
N MET A 1 -11.02 44.46 21.25
CA MET A 1 -11.00 44.26 19.78
C MET A 1 -11.69 42.94 19.46
N PRO A 2 -12.72 42.88 18.60
CA PRO A 2 -13.36 41.63 18.23
C PRO A 2 -12.45 40.80 17.32
N LYS A 3 -12.45 39.47 17.52
CA LYS A 3 -11.70 38.52 16.67
C LYS A 3 -12.32 38.49 15.26
N VAL A 4 -11.52 38.84 14.26
CA VAL A 4 -11.88 38.66 12.84
C VAL A 4 -11.93 37.16 12.54
N LEU A 5 -13.13 36.62 12.40
CA LEU A 5 -13.37 35.27 11.89
C LEU A 5 -13.00 35.27 10.39
N ARG A 6 -11.96 34.52 10.02
CA ARG A 6 -11.63 34.23 8.62
C ARG A 6 -12.85 33.57 7.95
N GLU A 7 -13.49 34.29 7.04
CA GLU A 7 -14.51 33.77 6.13
C GLU A 7 -13.89 32.65 5.27
N LYS A 8 -14.04 31.39 5.70
CA LYS A 8 -13.60 30.21 4.92
C LYS A 8 -14.70 29.78 3.97
N ASN A 9 -14.40 29.69 2.67
CA ASN A 9 -14.92 28.72 1.70
C ASN A 9 -16.45 28.50 1.58
N ILE A 10 -17.30 29.44 1.97
CA ILE A 10 -18.77 29.29 1.86
C ILE A 10 -19.27 29.51 0.42
N SER A 11 -18.61 30.36 -0.38
CA SER A 11 -19.03 30.68 -1.75
C SER A 11 -18.91 29.50 -2.72
N GLN A 12 -17.78 28.77 -2.67
CA GLN A 12 -17.50 27.67 -3.60
C GLN A 12 -18.25 26.37 -3.26
N GLN A 13 -18.49 26.09 -1.97
CA GLN A 13 -19.39 24.99 -1.60
C GLN A 13 -20.81 25.24 -2.10
N ARG A 14 -21.28 26.50 -2.07
CA ARG A 14 -22.57 26.90 -2.63
C ARG A 14 -22.61 26.79 -4.15
N GLU A 15 -21.51 27.07 -4.84
CA GLU A 15 -21.40 26.98 -6.30
C GLU A 15 -21.38 25.51 -6.78
N ALA A 16 -20.65 24.63 -6.09
CA ALA A 16 -20.72 23.19 -6.31
C ALA A 16 -22.12 22.62 -6.00
N PHE A 17 -22.80 23.14 -4.97
CA PHE A 17 -24.19 22.80 -4.68
C PHE A 17 -25.16 23.25 -5.78
N ARG A 18 -24.95 24.44 -6.36
CA ARG A 18 -25.72 24.96 -7.51
C ARG A 18 -25.56 24.11 -8.78
N GLN A 19 -24.42 23.45 -8.94
CA GLN A 19 -24.15 22.50 -10.03
C GLN A 19 -24.64 21.06 -9.74
N GLY A 20 -25.42 20.86 -8.67
CA GLY A 20 -25.96 19.54 -8.30
C GLY A 20 -24.91 18.56 -7.75
N ILE A 21 -23.77 19.06 -7.24
CA ILE A 21 -22.70 18.23 -6.67
C ILE A 21 -22.96 18.05 -5.17
N ASN A 22 -23.63 16.94 -4.80
CA ASN A 22 -23.83 16.54 -3.41
C ASN A 22 -22.63 15.74 -2.90
N PHE A 23 -21.80 16.35 -2.05
CA PHE A 23 -20.69 15.65 -1.39
C PHE A 23 -21.20 14.76 -0.28
N LYS A 24 -20.93 13.45 -0.40
CA LYS A 24 -21.16 12.51 0.70
C LYS A 24 -19.97 12.62 1.65
N LYS A 25 -20.05 13.54 2.63
CA LYS A 25 -18.99 13.77 3.65
C LYS A 25 -18.48 12.47 4.31
N LYS A 26 -19.34 11.46 4.45
CA LYS A 26 -18.98 10.12 4.97
C LYS A 26 -17.88 9.40 4.18
N TYR A 27 -17.67 9.74 2.90
CA TYR A 27 -16.65 9.13 2.05
C TYR A 27 -15.41 10.01 1.86
N GLY A 28 -15.21 11.05 2.69
CA GLY A 28 -14.00 11.87 2.65
C GLY A 28 -13.79 12.65 1.34
N GLN A 29 -14.86 12.92 0.60
CA GLN A 29 -14.78 13.58 -0.71
C GLN A 29 -14.40 15.06 -0.57
N HIS A 30 -13.17 15.41 -0.98
CA HIS A 30 -12.70 16.79 -1.09
C HIS A 30 -12.52 17.19 -2.55
N ILE A 31 -12.96 18.40 -2.92
CA ILE A 31 -12.70 18.96 -4.26
C ILE A 31 -11.24 19.35 -4.35
N LEU A 32 -10.56 18.83 -5.35
CA LEU A 32 -9.25 19.34 -5.76
C LEU A 32 -9.49 20.56 -6.66
N SER A 33 -9.51 21.75 -6.07
CA SER A 33 -9.76 23.01 -6.78
C SER A 33 -8.49 23.83 -7.03
N ASN A 34 -7.37 23.49 -6.37
CA ASN A 34 -6.13 24.26 -6.48
C ASN A 34 -5.44 23.98 -7.84
N PRO A 35 -5.34 24.97 -8.75
CA PRO A 35 -4.74 24.79 -10.07
C PRO A 35 -3.26 24.38 -10.03
N LEU A 36 -2.53 24.79 -8.98
CA LEU A 36 -1.12 24.40 -8.82
C LEU A 36 -0.97 22.91 -8.54
N ILE A 37 -1.88 22.33 -7.77
CA ILE A 37 -1.87 20.89 -7.47
C ILE A 37 -2.27 20.10 -8.73
N ILE A 38 -3.27 20.57 -9.47
CA ILE A 38 -3.67 19.97 -10.75
C ILE A 38 -2.50 19.98 -11.74
N LYS A 39 -1.81 21.12 -11.87
CA LYS A 39 -0.60 21.22 -12.71
C LYS A 39 0.48 20.24 -12.26
N SER A 40 0.75 20.15 -10.95
CA SER A 40 1.72 19.19 -10.39
C SER A 40 1.37 17.73 -10.72
N ILE A 41 0.09 17.35 -10.69
CA ILE A 41 -0.38 16.02 -11.09
C ILE A 41 -0.09 15.77 -12.58
N ILE A 42 -0.43 16.73 -13.44
CA ILE A 42 -0.22 16.62 -14.89
C ILE A 42 1.28 16.50 -15.21
N ASP A 43 2.10 17.38 -14.64
CA ASP A 43 3.55 17.40 -14.84
C ASP A 43 4.19 16.09 -14.35
N LYS A 44 3.74 15.55 -13.21
CA LYS A 44 4.19 14.24 -12.70
C LYS A 44 3.66 13.06 -13.50
N ALA A 45 2.52 13.15 -14.16
CA ALA A 45 1.94 12.03 -14.89
C ALA A 45 2.66 11.76 -16.23
N VAL A 46 3.21 12.82 -16.85
CA VAL A 46 3.87 12.74 -18.17
C VAL A 46 2.94 12.02 -19.16
N ILE A 47 1.73 12.56 -19.32
CA ILE A 47 0.64 11.93 -20.09
C ILE A 47 1.00 11.92 -21.57
N LYS A 48 0.96 10.74 -22.19
CA LYS A 48 1.13 10.57 -23.64
C LYS A 48 -0.22 10.63 -24.34
N SER A 49 -0.23 11.01 -25.63
CA SER A 49 -1.46 11.05 -26.43
C SER A 49 -2.10 9.68 -26.64
N THR A 50 -1.33 8.60 -26.47
CA THR A 50 -1.75 7.21 -26.59
C THR A 50 -2.17 6.58 -25.27
N ASP A 51 -1.97 7.25 -24.14
CA ASP A 51 -2.25 6.65 -22.82
C ASP A 51 -3.77 6.49 -22.62
N VAL A 52 -4.17 5.29 -22.21
CA VAL A 52 -5.48 5.07 -21.59
C VAL A 52 -5.38 5.47 -20.12
N VAL A 53 -6.13 6.50 -19.72
CA VAL A 53 -6.09 7.04 -18.35
C VAL A 53 -7.28 6.56 -17.53
N LEU A 54 -7.00 5.89 -16.42
CA LEU A 54 -7.96 5.57 -15.37
C LEU A 54 -8.03 6.72 -14.37
N GLU A 55 -9.19 7.36 -14.21
CA GLU A 55 -9.44 8.28 -13.10
C GLU A 55 -10.17 7.52 -11.97
N VAL A 56 -9.62 7.56 -10.76
CA VAL A 56 -10.30 7.06 -9.56
C VAL A 56 -10.79 8.25 -8.74
N GLY A 57 -12.11 8.48 -8.77
CA GLY A 57 -12.70 9.71 -8.26
C GLY A 57 -14.17 9.91 -8.61
N SER A 58 -14.74 11.06 -8.22
CA SER A 58 -16.11 11.41 -8.58
C SER A 58 -16.19 11.84 -10.05
N GLU A 59 -17.01 11.13 -10.83
CA GLU A 59 -17.29 11.34 -12.27
C GLU A 59 -17.49 12.80 -12.69
N LYS A 60 -18.09 13.62 -11.82
CA LYS A 60 -18.48 15.01 -12.13
C LYS A 60 -17.32 15.98 -12.36
N ARG A 61 -16.06 15.56 -12.17
CA ARG A 61 -14.87 16.44 -12.24
C ARG A 61 -14.24 16.53 -13.62
N VAL A 62 -14.29 15.45 -14.40
CA VAL A 62 -13.71 15.40 -15.75
C VAL A 62 -14.69 15.87 -16.83
N MET A 63 -15.98 15.71 -16.58
CA MET A 63 -17.07 16.02 -17.53
C MET A 63 -17.17 17.50 -17.94
N SER A 64 -16.47 18.41 -17.26
CA SER A 64 -16.43 19.84 -17.59
C SER A 64 -15.12 20.29 -18.25
N THR A 65 -14.22 19.36 -18.57
CA THR A 65 -12.88 19.67 -19.10
C THR A 65 -12.72 19.25 -20.56
N PRO A 66 -11.90 19.96 -21.37
CA PRO A 66 -11.58 19.54 -22.74
C PRO A 66 -10.91 18.16 -22.85
N MET A 67 -10.39 17.62 -21.74
CA MET A 67 -9.78 16.29 -21.68
C MET A 67 -10.80 15.15 -21.69
N GLN A 68 -12.09 15.42 -21.45
CA GLN A 68 -13.16 14.41 -21.41
C GLN A 68 -13.18 13.51 -22.66
N ALA A 69 -12.99 14.08 -23.85
CA ALA A 69 -13.01 13.34 -25.11
C ALA A 69 -11.90 12.28 -25.24
N LYS A 70 -10.87 12.35 -24.38
CA LYS A 70 -9.73 11.42 -24.35
C LYS A 70 -9.81 10.42 -23.19
N LEU A 71 -10.87 10.47 -22.39
CA LEU A 71 -10.99 9.71 -21.14
C LEU A 71 -12.14 8.70 -21.23
N LYS A 72 -11.84 7.44 -20.92
CA LYS A 72 -12.85 6.40 -20.75
C LYS A 72 -13.27 6.37 -19.28
N ILE A 73 -14.42 6.95 -18.96
CA ILE A 73 -14.95 6.97 -17.59
C ILE A 73 -15.64 5.63 -17.31
N ILE A 74 -15.24 4.98 -16.22
CA ILE A 74 -15.86 3.74 -15.73
C ILE A 74 -16.43 4.03 -14.35
N SER A 75 -17.76 3.92 -14.23
CA SER A 75 -18.47 4.06 -12.96
C SER A 75 -18.43 2.75 -12.20
N GLY A 76 -17.91 2.76 -10.97
CA GLY A 76 -17.88 1.57 -10.13
C GLY A 76 -17.27 1.83 -8.76
N ASP A 77 -17.50 0.90 -7.83
CA ASP A 77 -16.73 0.83 -6.59
C ASP A 77 -15.36 0.22 -6.91
N VAL A 78 -14.33 1.05 -6.87
CA VAL A 78 -12.95 0.65 -7.18
C VAL A 78 -12.42 -0.37 -6.16
N ILE A 79 -13.00 -0.46 -4.95
CA ILE A 79 -12.50 -1.30 -3.86
C ILE A 79 -13.14 -2.68 -3.83
N ASP A 80 -14.28 -2.89 -4.49
CA ASP A 80 -14.90 -4.22 -4.55
C ASP A 80 -13.94 -5.24 -5.17
N ASP A 81 -13.57 -6.31 -4.46
CA ASP A 81 -12.67 -7.35 -4.95
C ASP A 81 -13.20 -8.05 -6.22
N LYS A 82 -14.52 -7.99 -6.45
CA LYS A 82 -15.15 -8.51 -7.68
C LYS A 82 -15.07 -7.54 -8.86
N SER A 83 -14.71 -6.28 -8.64
CA SER A 83 -14.56 -5.30 -9.70
C SER A 83 -13.18 -5.40 -10.33
N GLU A 84 -13.11 -5.97 -11.53
CA GLU A 84 -11.90 -5.96 -12.33
C GLU A 84 -11.61 -4.56 -12.83
N LEU A 85 -10.39 -4.07 -12.59
CA LEU A 85 -9.95 -2.82 -13.20
C LEU A 85 -9.79 -3.02 -14.71
N PRO A 86 -10.21 -2.05 -15.54
CA PRO A 86 -9.95 -2.09 -16.97
C PRO A 86 -8.44 -2.07 -17.25
N VAL A 87 -8.03 -2.39 -18.47
CA VAL A 87 -6.65 -2.11 -18.90
C VAL A 87 -6.44 -0.59 -19.00
N PHE A 88 -5.37 -0.09 -18.38
CA PHE A 88 -4.97 1.32 -18.44
C PHE A 88 -3.44 1.47 -18.43
N ASP A 89 -2.95 2.59 -18.96
CA ASP A 89 -1.54 2.96 -18.91
C ASP A 89 -1.21 3.87 -17.73
N LEU A 90 -2.16 4.75 -17.36
CA LEU A 90 -1.98 5.75 -16.32
C LEU A 90 -3.17 5.78 -15.38
N CYS A 91 -2.94 5.74 -14.06
CA CYS A 91 -3.98 6.00 -13.08
C CYS A 91 -3.80 7.38 -12.43
N ILE A 92 -4.85 8.20 -12.38
CA ILE A 92 -4.87 9.47 -11.63
C ILE A 92 -5.97 9.38 -10.58
N ALA A 93 -5.64 9.66 -9.32
CA ALA A 93 -6.63 9.58 -8.26
C ALA A 93 -6.44 10.64 -7.19
N ASN A 94 -7.55 11.21 -6.73
CA ASN A 94 -7.61 11.91 -5.45
C ASN A 94 -8.22 10.94 -4.43
N VAL A 95 -7.36 10.27 -3.67
CA VAL A 95 -7.75 9.07 -2.92
C VAL A 95 -8.25 9.47 -1.52
N PRO A 96 -9.49 9.11 -1.14
CA PRO A 96 -9.92 9.22 0.25
C PRO A 96 -9.05 8.37 1.17
N TYR A 97 -8.78 8.87 2.38
CA TYR A 97 -7.91 8.18 3.35
C TYR A 97 -8.37 6.75 3.64
N GLN A 98 -9.69 6.53 3.77
CA GLN A 98 -10.23 5.21 4.15
C GLN A 98 -9.91 4.10 3.14
N ILE A 99 -9.69 4.45 1.86
CA ILE A 99 -9.47 3.47 0.79
C ILE A 99 -8.04 3.50 0.26
N SER A 100 -7.16 4.34 0.82
CA SER A 100 -5.83 4.60 0.26
C SER A 100 -4.97 3.35 0.17
N SER A 101 -4.85 2.58 1.25
CA SER A 101 -4.06 1.32 1.23
C SER A 101 -4.65 0.29 0.28
N GLN A 102 -5.96 0.10 0.30
CA GLN A 102 -6.65 -0.91 -0.52
C GLN A 102 -6.51 -0.60 -2.02
N LEU A 103 -6.66 0.67 -2.40
CA LEU A 103 -6.44 1.09 -3.79
C LEU A 103 -4.99 0.86 -4.23
N VAL A 104 -4.00 1.17 -3.39
CA VAL A 104 -2.59 0.94 -3.73
C VAL A 104 -2.32 -0.54 -3.99
N PHE A 105 -2.78 -1.43 -3.12
CA PHE A 105 -2.61 -2.89 -3.33
C PHE A 105 -3.31 -3.37 -4.60
N LYS A 106 -4.57 -2.94 -4.81
CA LYS A 106 -5.32 -3.31 -6.01
C LYS A 106 -4.65 -2.83 -7.31
N LEU A 107 -4.05 -1.65 -7.30
CA LEU A 107 -3.25 -1.16 -8.42
C LEU A 107 -1.99 -2.04 -8.62
N LEU A 108 -1.23 -2.33 -7.56
CA LEU A 108 -0.01 -3.16 -7.66
C LEU A 108 -0.29 -4.60 -8.13
N GLU A 109 -1.47 -5.13 -7.80
CA GLU A 109 -1.95 -6.44 -8.24
C GLU A 109 -2.54 -6.42 -9.66
N HIS A 110 -2.89 -5.25 -10.20
CA HIS A 110 -3.53 -5.13 -11.52
C HIS A 110 -2.66 -5.70 -12.64
N ARG A 111 -3.30 -6.43 -13.55
CA ARG A 111 -2.69 -6.96 -14.77
C ARG A 111 -3.56 -6.62 -15.97
N PRO A 112 -2.96 -6.29 -17.14
CA PRO A 112 -1.53 -6.11 -17.41
C PRO A 112 -0.92 -4.91 -16.64
N MET A 113 0.42 -4.83 -16.55
CA MET A 113 1.07 -3.73 -15.82
C MET A 113 0.80 -2.38 -16.50
N PHE A 114 0.47 -1.39 -15.69
CA PHE A 114 0.36 0.01 -16.11
C PHE A 114 1.72 0.72 -16.03
N ARG A 115 1.85 1.86 -16.71
CA ARG A 115 3.10 2.66 -16.75
C ARG A 115 3.37 3.38 -15.43
N CYS A 116 2.39 4.14 -14.94
CA CYS A 116 2.49 4.79 -13.64
C CYS A 116 1.12 5.17 -13.05
N ALA A 117 1.08 5.45 -11.75
CA ALA A 117 -0.08 6.00 -11.07
C ALA A 117 0.32 7.30 -10.35
N VAL A 118 -0.44 8.38 -10.55
CA VAL A 118 -0.28 9.64 -9.83
C VAL A 118 -1.44 9.81 -8.87
N LEU A 119 -1.15 9.55 -7.60
CA LEU A 119 -2.14 9.48 -6.53
C LEU A 119 -1.92 10.63 -5.55
N MET A 120 -2.99 11.33 -5.18
CA MET A 120 -2.96 12.31 -4.13
C MET A 120 -3.38 11.68 -2.81
N PHE A 121 -2.51 11.80 -1.80
CA PHE A 121 -2.72 11.30 -0.45
C PHE A 121 -2.65 12.43 0.57
N GLN A 122 -3.14 12.17 1.79
CA GLN A 122 -2.80 13.00 2.94
C GLN A 122 -1.32 12.87 3.27
N LYS A 123 -0.71 13.95 3.79
CA LYS A 123 0.73 14.01 4.09
C LYS A 123 1.22 12.81 4.88
N GLU A 124 0.55 12.50 6.00
CA GLU A 124 0.92 11.42 6.90
C GLU A 124 0.99 10.06 6.20
N PHE A 125 0.04 9.80 5.29
CA PHE A 125 0.03 8.57 4.51
C PHE A 125 1.15 8.56 3.47
N ALA A 126 1.37 9.67 2.76
CA ALA A 126 2.46 9.80 1.80
C ALA A 126 3.84 9.68 2.45
N ASP A 127 4.03 10.33 3.61
CA ASP A 127 5.26 10.26 4.41
C ASP A 127 5.49 8.84 4.93
N THR A 128 4.42 8.08 5.20
CA THR A 128 4.51 6.65 5.56
C THR A 128 4.92 5.81 4.35
N LEU A 129 4.36 6.07 3.18
CA LEU A 129 4.72 5.36 1.94
C LEU A 129 6.17 5.63 1.50
N MET A 130 6.66 6.86 1.73
CA MET A 130 8.00 7.29 1.33
C MET A 130 9.03 7.15 2.44
N ALA A 131 8.63 6.69 3.64
CA ALA A 131 9.50 6.57 4.79
C ALA A 131 10.69 5.65 4.48
N GLN A 132 11.90 6.12 4.78
CA GLN A 132 13.08 5.27 4.73
C GLN A 132 13.21 4.44 6.00
N PRO A 133 13.86 3.26 5.95
CA PRO A 133 14.16 2.47 7.13
C PRO A 133 14.84 3.31 8.21
N GLY A 134 14.28 3.30 9.42
CA GLY A 134 14.77 4.04 10.59
C GLY A 134 14.07 5.37 10.85
N GLU A 135 13.29 5.90 9.91
CA GLU A 135 12.61 7.19 10.06
C GLU A 135 11.45 7.14 11.07
N LYS A 136 11.38 8.15 11.93
CA LYS A 136 10.28 8.37 12.90
C LYS A 136 9.19 9.23 12.24
N ASN A 137 8.52 8.75 11.19
CA ASN A 137 7.50 9.59 10.55
C ASN A 137 6.23 9.64 11.42
N TYR A 138 6.16 10.67 12.27
CA TYR A 138 4.97 11.14 12.98
C TYR A 138 4.91 12.66 12.89
N SER A 139 3.86 13.19 12.26
CA SER A 139 3.52 14.60 12.32
C SER A 139 2.04 14.79 12.02
N ARG A 140 1.27 15.22 13.04
CA ARG A 140 -0.07 15.77 12.85
C ARG A 140 0.11 17.21 12.37
N LEU A 141 -0.11 17.47 11.08
CA LEU A 141 -0.56 18.74 10.47
C LEU A 141 -0.58 18.56 8.92
N ILE A 142 -1.77 18.70 8.32
CA ILE A 142 -2.06 18.31 6.94
C ILE A 142 -1.53 19.33 5.93
N GLU A 143 -0.71 18.87 4.98
CA GLU A 143 -0.66 19.37 3.60
C GLU A 143 -0.65 18.15 2.65
N SER A 144 -1.71 17.97 1.85
CA SER A 144 -1.81 16.86 0.88
C SER A 144 -0.56 16.72 -0.01
N CYS A 145 -0.16 15.49 -0.34
CA CYS A 145 1.00 15.21 -1.18
C CYS A 145 0.61 14.42 -2.44
N VAL A 146 1.21 14.76 -3.58
CA VAL A 146 1.06 14.04 -4.84
C VAL A 146 2.20 13.05 -4.99
N VAL A 147 1.89 11.76 -5.05
CA VAL A 147 2.83 10.64 -5.14
C VAL A 147 2.72 10.00 -6.52
N ARG A 148 3.87 9.73 -7.15
CA ARG A 148 3.96 8.93 -8.39
C ARG A 148 4.44 7.53 -8.02
N ILE A 149 3.70 6.50 -8.42
CA ILE A 149 4.02 5.10 -8.22
C ILE A 149 4.28 4.46 -9.58
N GLU A 150 5.34 3.70 -9.69
CA GLU A 150 5.69 2.92 -10.88
C GLU A 150 5.88 1.45 -10.49
N PRO A 151 5.19 0.50 -11.15
CA PRO A 151 5.47 -0.91 -10.96
C PRO A 151 6.91 -1.22 -11.37
N LYS A 152 7.62 -1.99 -10.54
CA LYS A 152 8.94 -2.50 -10.93
C LYS A 152 8.79 -3.51 -12.09
N ASN A 153 9.58 -3.33 -13.14
CA ASN A 153 9.67 -4.23 -14.28
C ASN A 153 11.14 -4.64 -14.51
N PRO A 154 11.51 -5.93 -14.45
CA PRO A 154 10.64 -7.08 -14.19
C PRO A 154 10.12 -7.10 -12.75
N GLN A 155 8.98 -7.77 -12.55
CA GLN A 155 8.46 -7.99 -11.21
C GLN A 155 9.50 -8.79 -10.40
N PRO A 156 9.76 -8.41 -9.13
CA PRO A 156 10.55 -9.27 -8.27
C PRO A 156 9.89 -10.64 -8.18
N ASN A 157 10.66 -11.71 -8.37
CA ASN A 157 10.18 -13.08 -8.27
C ASN A 157 9.99 -13.46 -6.79
N ILE A 158 8.97 -12.89 -6.17
CA ILE A 158 8.64 -13.06 -4.76
C ILE A 158 7.15 -13.41 -4.67
N ASN A 159 6.82 -14.41 -3.86
CA ASN A 159 5.44 -14.73 -3.53
C ASN A 159 4.86 -13.62 -2.63
N PHE A 160 3.90 -12.84 -3.14
CA PHE A 160 3.31 -11.70 -2.41
C PHE A 160 2.59 -12.12 -1.14
N GLN A 161 1.94 -13.28 -1.13
CA GLN A 161 1.24 -13.76 0.07
C GLN A 161 2.22 -14.06 1.19
N GLU A 162 3.35 -14.68 0.82
CA GLU A 162 4.42 -15.01 1.76
C GLU A 162 5.15 -13.76 2.26
N TRP A 163 5.44 -12.83 1.34
CA TRP A 163 6.03 -11.53 1.68
C TRP A 163 5.14 -10.73 2.62
N ASP A 164 3.84 -10.64 2.34
CA ASP A 164 2.87 -9.93 3.17
C ASP A 164 2.77 -10.58 4.56
N GLY A 165 2.71 -11.91 4.65
CA GLY A 165 2.67 -12.60 5.94
C GLY A 165 3.95 -12.40 6.77
N LEU A 166 5.14 -12.49 6.16
CA LEU A 166 6.40 -12.20 6.85
C LEU A 166 6.44 -10.76 7.34
N THR A 167 6.15 -9.80 6.46
CA THR A 167 6.23 -8.38 6.84
C THR A 167 5.20 -8.03 7.91
N ARG A 168 3.97 -8.53 7.85
CA ARG A 168 2.99 -8.37 8.95
C ARG A 168 3.51 -8.90 10.28
N LEU A 169 4.09 -10.10 10.28
CA LEU A 169 4.67 -10.72 11.47
C LEU A 169 5.78 -9.83 12.04
N LEU A 170 6.71 -9.35 11.21
CA LEU A 170 7.85 -8.53 11.62
C LEU A 170 7.45 -7.11 12.06
N PHE A 171 6.43 -6.50 11.44
CA PHE A 171 5.98 -5.16 11.81
C PHE A 171 5.03 -5.14 13.02
N SER A 172 4.53 -6.30 13.48
CA SER A 172 3.69 -6.42 14.69
C SER A 172 4.30 -5.72 15.91
N ARG A 173 5.63 -5.81 16.07
CA ARG A 173 6.41 -5.11 17.11
C ARG A 173 7.70 -4.53 16.53
N LYS A 174 7.58 -3.65 15.53
CA LYS A 174 8.69 -3.09 14.72
C LYS A 174 9.95 -2.59 15.46
N ASN A 175 9.85 -2.27 16.76
CA ASN A 175 10.97 -1.79 17.58
C ASN A 175 11.69 -2.91 18.36
N ARG A 176 11.14 -4.13 18.41
CA ARG A 176 11.75 -5.31 19.02
C ARG A 176 12.71 -5.97 18.01
N THR A 177 13.65 -6.76 18.54
CA THR A 177 14.55 -7.59 17.72
C THR A 177 13.74 -8.69 17.02
N LEU A 178 14.25 -9.20 15.89
CA LEU A 178 13.60 -10.29 15.19
C LEU A 178 13.46 -11.51 16.10
N SER A 179 14.50 -11.86 16.86
CA SER A 179 14.43 -12.93 17.86
C SER A 179 13.23 -12.76 18.81
N ALA A 180 13.07 -11.59 19.44
CA ALA A 180 11.95 -11.34 20.35
C ALA A 180 10.56 -11.36 19.66
N ILE A 181 10.49 -11.11 18.35
CA ILE A 181 9.24 -11.21 17.58
C ILE A 181 8.92 -12.68 17.29
N PHE A 182 9.93 -13.46 16.91
CA PHE A 182 9.78 -14.88 16.61
C PHE A 182 9.54 -15.73 17.86
N GLU A 183 9.91 -15.28 19.05
CA GLU A 183 9.58 -15.94 20.32
C GLU A 183 8.11 -15.82 20.74
N LEU A 184 7.32 -14.93 20.11
CA LEU A 184 5.91 -14.77 20.44
C LEU A 184 5.14 -16.06 20.16
N THR A 185 4.38 -16.55 21.15
CA THR A 185 3.64 -17.82 21.06
C THR A 185 2.69 -17.89 19.86
N SER A 186 2.04 -16.77 19.51
CA SER A 186 1.19 -16.69 18.32
C SER A 186 1.97 -16.93 17.02
N ASN A 187 3.19 -16.40 16.94
CA ASN A 187 4.04 -16.49 15.76
C ASN A 187 4.65 -17.90 15.65
N LEU A 188 5.13 -18.46 16.77
CA LEU A 188 5.61 -19.85 16.82
C LEU A 188 4.52 -20.84 16.42
N LYS A 189 3.28 -20.62 16.87
CA LYS A 189 2.15 -21.46 16.49
C LYS A 189 1.92 -21.44 14.97
N LEU A 190 1.82 -20.26 14.38
CA LEU A 190 1.64 -20.07 12.93
C LEU A 190 2.77 -20.74 12.14
N ILE A 191 4.02 -20.48 12.53
CA ILE A 191 5.20 -21.04 11.87
C ILE A 191 5.21 -22.57 11.96
N ASN A 192 4.85 -23.13 13.11
CA ASN A 192 4.78 -24.58 13.31
C ASN A 192 3.71 -25.24 12.43
N GLU A 193 2.53 -24.63 12.33
CA GLU A 193 1.44 -25.12 11.49
C GLU A 193 1.87 -25.11 10.01
N ASN A 194 2.42 -23.99 9.53
CA ASN A 194 2.94 -23.89 8.15
C ASN A 194 4.09 -24.88 7.87
N TYR A 195 5.00 -25.07 8.83
CA TYR A 195 6.11 -26.03 8.69
C TYR A 195 5.61 -27.48 8.60
N LYS A 196 4.58 -27.85 9.39
CA LYS A 196 3.95 -29.17 9.29
C LYS A 196 3.31 -29.40 7.94
N VAL A 197 2.63 -28.39 7.38
CA VAL A 197 2.06 -28.45 6.03
C VAL A 197 3.17 -28.66 4.99
N TYR A 198 4.27 -27.92 5.09
CA TYR A 198 5.43 -28.08 4.21
C TYR A 198 6.03 -29.50 4.28
N CYS A 199 6.26 -30.02 5.49
CA CYS A 199 6.81 -31.36 5.68
C CYS A 199 5.88 -32.45 5.13
N SER A 200 4.57 -32.30 5.35
CA SER A 200 3.55 -33.20 4.79
C SER A 200 3.58 -33.22 3.26
N HIS A 201 3.59 -32.05 2.63
CA HIS A 201 3.62 -31.93 1.17
C HIS A 201 4.90 -32.49 0.54
N ASN A 202 6.04 -32.36 1.22
CA ASN A 202 7.33 -32.82 0.72
C ASN A 202 7.73 -34.22 1.22
N ASN A 203 6.84 -34.92 1.93
CA ASN A 203 7.11 -36.23 2.54
C ASN A 203 8.35 -36.23 3.46
N ILE A 204 8.57 -35.14 4.19
CA ILE A 204 9.66 -35.00 5.14
C ILE A 204 9.15 -35.44 6.52
N PRO A 205 9.71 -36.51 7.13
CA PRO A 205 9.31 -36.92 8.47
C PRO A 205 9.77 -35.89 9.49
N ILE A 206 8.88 -35.51 10.40
CA ILE A 206 9.19 -34.62 11.53
C ILE A 206 9.66 -35.48 12.70
N PRO A 207 10.85 -35.27 13.25
CA PRO A 207 11.33 -36.02 14.42
C PRO A 207 10.42 -35.84 15.64
N ASP A 208 10.29 -36.87 16.48
CA ASP A 208 9.41 -36.82 17.67
C ASP A 208 9.83 -35.72 18.67
N ASN A 209 11.13 -35.42 18.76
CA ASN A 209 11.68 -34.36 19.62
C ASN A 209 11.81 -33.00 18.90
N PHE A 210 11.10 -32.79 17.79
CA PHE A 210 11.23 -31.55 17.02
C PHE A 210 10.70 -30.34 17.79
N ASN A 211 11.55 -29.32 17.94
CA ASN A 211 11.21 -28.04 18.52
C ASN A 211 11.33 -26.92 17.48
N ILE A 212 10.19 -26.36 17.06
CA ILE A 212 10.16 -25.26 16.10
C ILE A 212 10.87 -24.02 16.59
N LYS A 213 10.88 -23.77 17.91
CA LYS A 213 11.54 -22.60 18.51
C LYS A 213 13.05 -22.68 18.26
N GLU A 214 13.64 -23.82 18.58
CA GLU A 214 15.08 -24.06 18.39
C GLU A 214 15.45 -23.91 16.92
N LYS A 215 14.67 -24.50 15.99
CA LYS A 215 14.89 -24.33 14.55
C LYS A 215 14.86 -22.86 14.12
N VAL A 216 13.92 -22.08 14.63
CA VAL A 216 13.82 -20.64 14.31
C VAL A 216 15.02 -19.87 14.87
N ASP A 217 15.39 -20.13 16.13
CA ASP A 217 16.55 -19.49 16.77
C ASP A 217 17.87 -19.82 16.05
N ASP A 218 18.02 -21.05 15.57
CA ASP A 218 19.17 -21.49 14.77
C ASP A 218 19.26 -20.71 13.45
N ILE A 219 18.13 -20.55 12.73
CA ILE A 219 18.07 -19.77 11.48
C ILE A 219 18.47 -18.32 11.73
N LEU A 220 17.91 -17.70 12.77
CA LEU A 220 18.18 -16.30 13.11
C LEU A 220 19.67 -16.09 13.45
N THR A 221 20.28 -17.05 14.14
CA THR A 221 21.68 -17.02 14.55
C THR A 221 22.61 -17.29 13.37
N MET A 222 22.35 -18.34 12.59
CA MET A 222 23.13 -18.74 11.41
C MET A 222 23.21 -17.60 10.39
N HIS A 223 22.09 -16.93 10.14
CA HIS A 223 22.02 -15.82 9.19
C HIS A 223 22.41 -14.46 9.78
N LYS A 224 22.74 -14.39 11.07
CA LYS A 224 23.10 -13.15 11.81
C LYS A 224 22.03 -12.06 11.72
N ILE A 225 20.75 -12.46 11.81
CA ILE A 225 19.60 -11.57 11.69
C ILE A 225 18.81 -11.41 13.00
N ALA A 226 19.17 -12.15 14.05
CA ALA A 226 18.46 -12.17 15.34
C ALA A 226 18.23 -10.76 15.95
N GLU A 227 19.28 -9.92 15.94
CA GLU A 227 19.28 -8.58 16.54
C GLU A 227 18.71 -7.47 15.64
N MET A 228 18.39 -7.80 14.39
CA MET A 228 17.80 -6.84 13.44
C MET A 228 16.41 -6.40 13.92
N ARG A 229 15.95 -5.24 13.45
CA ARG A 229 14.64 -4.67 13.82
C ARG A 229 13.93 -4.23 12.55
N ALA A 230 12.68 -4.65 12.39
CA ALA A 230 11.90 -4.34 11.18
C ALA A 230 11.86 -2.84 10.86
N ARG A 231 11.89 -1.96 11.88
CA ARG A 231 11.90 -0.51 11.66
C ARG A 231 13.12 -0.01 10.87
N THR A 232 14.26 -0.70 10.92
CA THR A 232 15.53 -0.27 10.29
C THR A 232 15.91 -1.13 9.09
N MET A 233 15.10 -2.14 8.77
CA MET A 233 15.35 -3.05 7.65
C MET A 233 14.89 -2.41 6.34
N ASP A 234 15.71 -2.54 5.30
CA ASP A 234 15.32 -2.20 3.93
C ASP A 234 14.71 -3.41 3.20
N ALA A 235 14.36 -3.24 1.93
CA ALA A 235 13.77 -4.31 1.13
C ALA A 235 14.70 -5.54 1.00
N ASP A 236 16.01 -5.33 0.87
CA ASP A 236 16.97 -6.41 0.69
C ASP A 236 17.14 -7.21 1.99
N ASP A 237 17.08 -6.53 3.14
CA ASP A 237 17.02 -7.18 4.45
C ASP A 237 15.79 -8.07 4.59
N PHE A 238 14.61 -7.59 4.20
CA PHE A 238 13.39 -8.42 4.24
C PHE A 238 13.49 -9.63 3.30
N ILE A 239 14.04 -9.45 2.09
CA ILE A 239 14.30 -10.56 1.16
C ILE A 239 15.27 -11.56 1.78
N ARG A 240 16.35 -11.09 2.43
CA ARG A 240 17.33 -11.94 3.10
C ARG A 240 16.70 -12.77 4.21
N VAL A 241 15.83 -12.16 5.03
CA VAL A 241 15.09 -12.88 6.07
C VAL A 241 14.18 -13.93 5.43
N LEU A 242 13.41 -13.57 4.41
CA LEU A 242 12.51 -14.50 3.73
C LEU A 242 13.27 -15.71 3.15
N ILE A 243 14.37 -15.47 2.45
CA ILE A 243 15.19 -16.53 1.87
C ILE A 243 15.80 -17.43 2.95
N ALA A 244 16.24 -16.88 4.08
CA ALA A 244 16.79 -17.64 5.19
C ALA A 244 15.78 -18.68 5.73
N PHE A 245 14.53 -18.27 5.91
CA PHE A 245 13.47 -19.18 6.37
C PHE A 245 13.02 -20.16 5.28
N ASN A 246 12.86 -19.70 4.03
CA ASN A 246 12.40 -20.55 2.93
C ASN A 246 13.38 -21.69 2.63
N LYS A 247 14.69 -21.45 2.76
CA LYS A 247 15.72 -22.49 2.61
C LYS A 247 15.57 -23.64 3.61
N GLU A 248 14.96 -23.35 4.74
CA GLU A 248 14.75 -24.28 5.86
C GLU A 248 13.31 -24.81 5.91
N GLY A 249 12.53 -24.58 4.85
CA GLY A 249 11.15 -25.06 4.72
C GLY A 249 10.12 -24.29 5.56
N ILE A 250 10.48 -23.11 6.09
CA ILE A 250 9.58 -22.26 6.87
C ILE A 250 8.98 -21.19 5.95
N HIS A 251 7.64 -21.18 5.89
CA HIS A 251 6.86 -20.28 5.04
C HIS A 251 5.86 -19.44 5.86
N PHE A 252 5.55 -18.24 5.38
CA PHE A 252 4.75 -17.24 6.11
C PHE A 252 3.37 -16.99 5.51
N PHE A 253 2.61 -18.03 5.22
CA PHE A 253 1.22 -17.86 4.79
C PHE A 253 0.36 -17.45 5.99
N SER A 254 -0.39 -16.36 5.86
CA SER A 254 -1.48 -16.03 6.80
C SER A 254 -2.73 -16.74 6.32
N GLU A 255 -3.43 -17.44 7.21
CA GLU A 255 -4.83 -17.77 6.97
C GLU A 255 -5.59 -16.45 6.79
N LYS A 256 -6.41 -16.36 5.73
CA LYS A 256 -7.36 -15.27 5.53
C LYS A 256 -8.59 -15.51 6.39
#